data_AF-A0A2R6JYS3-F1
#
_entry.id   AF-A0A2R6JYS3-F1
#
_cell.length_a   1.000
_cell.length_b   1.000
_cell.length_c   1.000
_cell.angle_alpha   90.00
_cell.angle_beta   90.00
_cell.angle_gamma   90.00
#
_symmetry.space_group_name_H-M   'P 1'
#
loop_
_entity.id
_entity.type
_entity.pdbx_description
1 polymer ?
#
loop_
_entity_poly.entity_id
_entity_poly.type
_entity_poly.pdbx_seq_one_letter_code
_entity_poly.pdbx_strand_id
1 'polypeptide(L)'
;MSETDDARTESGLDARTRLVSCVAGASTIDRLEAMLADAGFEAVDISPKGDNETFIRDWDDEYDLSEFLVSASITARKLEVADE
;
A
#
# COMPACT_ATOMS: atom_id res chain seq x y z
N MET A 1 17.49 -8.36 39.80
CA MET A 1 16.10 -8.73 39.51
C MET A 1 15.26 -7.52 39.84
N SER A 2 14.63 -6.97 38.81
CA SER A 2 13.49 -6.03 38.79
C SER A 2 13.55 -5.45 37.38
N GLU A 3 13.11 -6.24 36.41
CA GLU A 3 11.72 -6.31 35.93
C GLU A 3 11.61 -5.39 34.72
N THR A 4 11.69 -6.03 33.56
CA THR A 4 11.39 -5.48 32.25
C THR A 4 9.92 -5.04 32.25
N ASP A 5 9.67 -3.74 32.43
CA ASP A 5 8.35 -3.17 32.13
C ASP A 5 8.27 -2.94 30.63
N ASP A 6 8.03 -4.05 29.93
CA ASP A 6 7.67 -4.11 28.52
C ASP A 6 6.18 -3.71 28.40
N ALA A 7 5.88 -2.43 28.67
CA ALA A 7 4.61 -1.82 28.28
C ALA A 7 4.67 -1.52 26.78
N ARG A 8 4.57 -2.62 26.04
CA ARG A 8 4.44 -2.78 24.60
C ARG A 8 3.46 -1.77 23.99
N THR A 9 4.03 -0.74 23.36
CA THR A 9 3.45 0.17 22.35
C THR A 9 2.13 -0.33 21.77
N GLU A 10 1.02 0.23 22.26
CA GLU A 10 -0.33 -0.11 21.81
C GLU A 10 -0.76 0.87 20.70
N SER A 11 -1.13 0.29 19.55
CA SER A 11 -2.10 0.82 18.56
C SER A 11 -1.69 1.88 17.51
N GLY A 12 -0.48 1.81 16.94
CA GLY A 12 -0.23 2.52 15.68
C GLY A 12 1.14 2.23 15.06
N LEU A 13 1.24 2.39 13.75
CA LEU A 13 2.44 2.20 12.95
C LEU A 13 3.29 3.48 13.03
N ASP A 14 4.14 3.60 14.05
CA ASP A 14 5.07 4.73 14.23
C ASP A 14 5.80 5.11 12.92
N ALA A 15 6.20 6.38 12.79
CA ALA A 15 6.90 6.93 11.63
C ALA A 15 8.06 6.04 11.10
N ARG A 16 8.83 5.40 11.98
CA ARG A 16 9.89 4.46 11.58
C ARG A 16 9.35 3.21 10.89
N THR A 17 8.24 2.69 11.37
CA THR A 17 7.61 1.48 10.82
C THR A 17 6.96 1.76 9.48
N ARG A 18 6.39 2.96 9.26
CA ARG A 18 5.87 3.39 7.94
C ARG A 18 6.94 3.39 6.87
N LEU A 19 8.14 3.84 7.21
CA LEU A 19 9.27 3.91 6.29
C LEU A 19 9.69 2.53 5.76
N VAL A 20 9.54 1.49 6.59
CA VAL A 20 9.92 0.11 6.24
C VAL A 20 8.74 -0.77 5.85
N SER A 21 7.51 -0.25 5.92
CA SER A 21 6.31 -0.96 5.49
C SER A 21 5.94 -0.63 4.04
N CYS A 22 4.93 -1.32 3.51
CA CYS A 22 4.42 -1.07 2.16
C CYS A 22 3.87 0.37 1.97
N VAL A 23 3.64 1.11 3.06
CA VAL A 23 3.12 2.49 3.02
C VAL A 23 4.11 3.44 2.35
N ALA A 24 5.40 3.38 2.70
CA ALA A 24 6.41 4.26 2.09
C ALA A 24 6.62 4.00 0.59
N GLY A 25 6.28 2.80 0.12
CA GLY A 25 6.33 2.43 -1.30
C GLY A 25 5.03 2.69 -2.07
N ALA A 26 4.00 3.23 -1.41
CA ALA A 26 2.73 3.51 -2.07
C ALA A 26 2.93 4.54 -3.21
N SER A 27 2.22 4.31 -4.31
CA SER A 27 2.25 5.19 -5.49
C SER A 27 0.82 5.53 -5.88
N THR A 28 0.65 6.69 -6.54
CA THR A 28 -0.65 7.06 -7.09
C THR A 28 -1.08 6.07 -8.17
N ILE A 29 -2.40 5.93 -8.35
CA ILE A 29 -3.02 5.07 -9.36
C ILE A 29 -2.48 5.45 -10.75
N ASP A 30 -2.53 6.73 -11.12
CA ASP A 30 -2.03 7.23 -12.41
C ASP A 30 -0.56 6.84 -12.66
N ARG A 31 0.27 6.86 -11.62
CA ARG A 31 1.68 6.50 -11.75
C ARG A 31 1.88 5.01 -11.89
N LEU A 32 1.09 4.19 -11.18
CA LEU A 32 1.09 2.73 -11.35
C LEU A 32 0.63 2.34 -12.75
N GLU A 33 -0.40 2.98 -13.28
CA GLU A 33 -0.87 2.76 -14.65
C GLU A 33 0.22 3.07 -15.69
N ALA A 34 0.88 4.23 -15.55
CA ALA A 34 2.00 4.59 -16.43
C ALA A 34 3.15 3.58 -16.34
N MET A 35 3.53 3.17 -15.12
CA MET A 35 4.60 2.17 -14.92
C MET A 35 4.25 0.82 -15.52
N LEU A 36 3.00 0.38 -15.42
CA LEU A 36 2.53 -0.88 -16.01
C LEU A 36 2.48 -0.79 -17.53
N ALA A 37 2.01 0.32 -18.09
CA ALA A 37 2.01 0.56 -19.52
C ALA A 37 3.43 0.59 -20.11
N ASP A 38 4.36 1.30 -19.46
CA ASP A 38 5.78 1.35 -19.85
C ASP A 38 6.45 -0.03 -19.80
N ALA A 39 6.00 -0.90 -18.89
CA ALA A 39 6.45 -2.28 -18.79
C ALA A 39 5.81 -3.22 -19.83
N GLY A 40 4.93 -2.71 -20.70
CA GLY A 40 4.26 -3.46 -21.77
C GLY A 40 3.03 -4.23 -21.31
N PHE A 41 2.44 -3.88 -20.16
CA PHE A 41 1.14 -4.41 -19.78
C PHE A 41 0.02 -3.62 -20.45
N GLU A 42 -1.00 -4.35 -20.88
CA GLU A 42 -2.21 -3.81 -21.48
C GLU A 42 -3.44 -4.14 -20.62
N ALA A 43 -4.56 -3.46 -20.89
CA ALA A 43 -5.80 -3.64 -20.14
C ALA A 43 -5.60 -3.58 -18.62
N VAL A 44 -4.86 -2.58 -18.16
CA VAL A 44 -4.62 -2.31 -16.74
C VAL A 44 -5.93 -1.84 -16.11
N ASP A 45 -6.36 -2.52 -15.06
CA ASP A 45 -7.48 -2.13 -14.20
C ASP A 45 -7.00 -2.11 -12.75
N ILE A 46 -7.12 -0.94 -12.12
CA ILE A 46 -6.81 -0.74 -10.70
C ILE A 46 -8.12 -0.38 -10.00
N SER A 47 -8.66 -1.33 -9.25
CA SER A 47 -9.93 -1.20 -8.55
C SER A 47 -9.70 -1.03 -7.04
N PRO A 48 -9.88 0.18 -6.48
CA PRO A 48 -9.81 0.42 -5.04
C PRO A 48 -10.84 -0.44 -4.30
N LYS A 49 -10.45 -1.05 -3.19
CA LYS A 49 -11.36 -1.78 -2.31
C LYS A 49 -12.05 -0.78 -1.39
N GLY A 50 -13.37 -0.64 -1.52
CA GLY A 50 -14.16 0.34 -0.77
C GLY A 50 -14.25 0.10 0.74
N ASP A 51 -14.04 -1.13 1.20
CA ASP A 51 -14.18 -1.49 2.62
C ASP A 51 -12.98 -1.07 3.52
N ASN A 52 -11.97 -0.40 2.95
CA ASN A 52 -10.67 -0.22 3.59
C ASN A 52 -10.52 1.02 4.49
N GLU A 53 -11.46 1.96 4.48
CA GLU A 53 -11.38 3.17 5.34
C GLU A 53 -11.32 2.81 6.83
N THR A 54 -12.02 1.75 7.25
CA THR A 54 -12.07 1.36 8.67
C THR A 54 -10.76 0.68 9.14
N PHE A 55 -9.98 0.07 8.24
CA PHE A 55 -8.79 -0.70 8.65
C PHE A 55 -7.51 0.13 8.68
N ILE A 56 -7.40 1.14 7.82
CA ILE A 56 -6.17 1.95 7.66
C ILE A 56 -6.10 3.08 8.71
N ARG A 57 -7.25 3.55 9.23
CA ARG A 57 -7.29 4.60 10.28
C ARG A 57 -6.49 4.24 11.51
N ASP A 58 -6.57 2.97 11.92
CA ASP A 58 -5.91 2.48 13.13
C ASP A 58 -4.42 2.16 12.89
N TRP A 59 -3.91 2.37 11.67
CA TRP A 59 -2.51 2.14 11.37
C TRP A 59 -1.62 3.28 11.82
N ASP A 60 -2.12 4.42 12.28
CA ASP A 60 -1.24 5.40 12.88
C ASP A 60 -1.95 6.34 13.83
N ASP A 61 -1.27 6.64 14.94
CA ASP A 61 -1.78 7.51 15.98
C ASP A 61 -1.66 9.01 15.65
N GLU A 62 -0.77 9.40 14.73
CA GLU A 62 -0.46 10.80 14.41
C GLU A 62 -1.18 11.30 13.14
N TYR A 63 -1.35 10.45 12.13
CA TYR A 63 -1.97 10.83 10.84
C TYR A 63 -3.04 9.82 10.43
N ASP A 64 -4.18 10.34 9.97
CA ASP A 64 -5.20 9.52 9.33
C ASP A 64 -4.73 9.07 7.94
N LEU A 65 -4.10 7.90 7.87
CA LEU A 65 -3.61 7.33 6.64
C LEU A 65 -4.74 6.93 5.67
N SER A 66 -5.99 6.82 6.13
CA SER A 66 -7.13 6.47 5.27
C SER A 66 -7.50 7.59 4.28
N GLU A 67 -7.10 8.83 4.56
CA GLU A 67 -7.28 9.95 3.64
C GLU A 67 -6.32 9.90 2.43
N PHE A 68 -5.23 9.13 2.53
CA PHE A 68 -4.14 9.11 1.54
C PHE A 68 -3.89 7.74 0.91
N LEU A 69 -4.32 6.66 1.57
CA LEU A 69 -4.03 5.29 1.17
C LEU A 69 -5.30 4.49 0.97
N VAL A 70 -5.30 3.69 -0.09
CA VAL A 70 -6.31 2.68 -0.34
C VAL A 70 -5.63 1.37 -0.73
N SER A 71 -6.20 0.24 -0.32
CA SER A 71 -5.83 -1.04 -0.92
C SER A 71 -6.59 -1.20 -2.22
N ALA A 72 -5.91 -1.56 -3.30
CA ALA A 72 -6.52 -1.82 -4.58
C ALA A 72 -6.19 -3.22 -5.08
N SER A 73 -7.12 -3.81 -5.83
CA SER A 73 -6.82 -4.96 -6.68
C SER A 73 -6.33 -4.44 -8.03
N ILE A 74 -5.23 -4.99 -8.53
CA ILE A 74 -4.66 -4.61 -9.83
C ILE A 74 -4.74 -5.84 -10.74
N THR A 75 -5.26 -5.66 -11.95
CA THR A 75 -5.22 -6.67 -13.01
C THR A 75 -4.65 -6.06 -14.29
N ALA A 76 -3.86 -6.84 -15.02
CA ALA A 76 -3.31 -6.42 -16.30
C ALA A 76 -2.97 -7.65 -17.14
N ARG A 77 -2.92 -7.50 -18.47
CA ARG A 77 -2.50 -8.54 -19.39
C ARG A 77 -1.12 -8.22 -19.96
N LYS A 78 -0.23 -9.20 -19.93
CA LYS A 78 1.00 -9.17 -20.72
C LYS A 78 0.74 -9.88 -22.03
N LEU A 79 0.91 -9.19 -23.15
CA LEU A 79 0.95 -9.87 -24.43
C LEU A 79 2.29 -10.60 -24.53
N GLU A 80 2.24 -11.90 -24.75
CA GLU A 80 3.44 -12.64 -25.16
C GLU A 80 3.78 -12.17 -26.57
N VAL A 81 4.87 -11.41 -26.71
CA VAL A 81 5.50 -11.24 -28.01
C VAL A 81 5.90 -12.65 -28.43
N ALA A 82 5.34 -13.16 -29.52
CA ALA A 82 5.87 -14.37 -30.13
C ALA A 82 7.34 -14.06 -30.46
N ASP A 83 8.27 -14.65 -29.72
CA ASP A 83 9.69 -14.60 -30.05
C ASP A 83 9.84 -15.06 -31.52
N GLU A 84 10.19 -14.13 -32.42
CA GLU A 84 10.62 -14.41 -33.79
C GLU A 84 12.14 -14.56 -33.86
#